data_AF-A0A3L8DWW4-F1
#
_entry.id   AF-A0A3L8DWW4-F1
#
_cell.length_a   1.000
_cell.length_b   1.000
_cell.length_c   1.000
_cell.angle_alpha   90.00
_cell.angle_beta   90.00
_cell.angle_gamma   90.00
#
_symmetry.space_group_name_H-M   'P 1'
#
loop_
_entity.id
_entity.type
_entity.pdbx_description
1 polymer ?
#
loop_
_entity_poly.entity_id
_entity_poly.type
_entity_poly.pdbx_seq_one_letter_code
_entity_poly.pdbx_strand_id
1 'polypeptide(L)'
;MIDYFEKHPHVASGKFSNMNSHEKLQGDWEELTKYLNSLVPQGKLKDVKSWKTTWRDHKSKVSDKVQKLRKARAATGNNPIQITLSKDKRILGIIGHEYMSKI
;
A
#
# COMPACT_ATOMS: atom_id res chain seq x y z
N MET A 1 7.11 -4.90 -4.74
CA MET A 1 6.05 -3.84 -4.76
C MET A 1 6.17 -2.93 -3.56
N ILE A 2 6.05 -3.43 -2.32
CA ILE A 2 6.21 -2.60 -1.10
C ILE A 2 7.59 -1.94 -1.05
N ASP A 3 8.66 -2.68 -1.35
CA ASP A 3 10.03 -2.13 -1.36
C ASP A 3 10.20 -1.02 -2.42
N TYR A 4 9.43 -1.07 -3.51
CA TYR A 4 9.43 -0.02 -4.53
C TYR A 4 8.72 1.23 -4.03
N PHE A 5 7.60 1.06 -3.32
CA PHE A 5 6.85 2.17 -2.73
C PHE A 5 7.58 2.84 -1.56
N GLU A 6 8.45 2.14 -0.84
CA GLU A 6 9.32 2.77 0.16
C GLU A 6 10.35 3.70 -0.49
N LYS A 7 10.87 3.33 -1.66
CA LYS A 7 11.82 4.15 -2.43
C LYS A 7 11.12 5.26 -3.22
N HIS A 8 9.88 5.03 -3.63
CA HIS A 8 9.07 5.93 -4.47
C HIS A 8 7.68 6.17 -3.85
N PRO A 9 7.59 6.86 -2.70
CA PRO A 9 6.33 7.03 -1.95
C PRO A 9 5.27 7.82 -2.72
N HIS A 10 5.65 8.68 -3.66
CA HIS A 10 4.72 9.40 -4.54
C HIS A 10 3.88 8.45 -5.41
N VAL A 11 4.44 7.30 -5.79
CA VAL A 11 3.75 6.26 -6.59
C VAL A 11 2.63 5.61 -5.79
N ALA A 12 2.85 5.47 -4.48
CA ALA A 12 1.96 4.79 -3.57
C ALA A 12 0.78 5.68 -3.12
N SER A 13 1.01 6.99 -2.97
CA SER A 13 0.00 7.93 -2.48
C SER A 13 -0.99 8.35 -3.57
N GLY A 14 -0.53 8.47 -4.82
CA GLY A 14 -1.35 8.96 -5.94
C GLY A 14 -1.80 10.42 -5.78
N LYS A 15 -1.23 11.17 -4.82
CA LYS A 15 -1.48 12.60 -4.64
C LYS A 15 -0.54 13.42 -5.52
N PHE A 16 -1.06 14.52 -6.05
CA PHE A 16 -0.36 15.38 -7.01
C PHE A 16 -0.45 16.84 -6.60
N SER A 17 0.63 17.58 -6.76
CA SER A 17 0.61 19.04 -6.63
C SER A 17 0.82 19.78 -7.97
N ASN A 18 1.33 19.11 -9.03
CA ASN A 18 1.83 19.79 -10.24
C ASN A 18 1.32 19.15 -11.55
N MET A 19 1.14 19.93 -12.63
CA MET A 19 0.59 19.45 -13.93
C MET A 19 1.34 18.26 -14.56
N ASN A 20 2.68 18.21 -14.48
CA ASN A 20 3.48 17.12 -15.11
C ASN A 20 3.55 15.84 -14.27
N SER A 21 2.90 15.80 -13.12
CA SER A 21 3.03 14.68 -12.18
C SER A 21 2.20 13.45 -12.57
N HIS A 22 1.18 13.62 -13.42
CA HIS A 22 0.34 12.51 -13.89
C HIS A 22 1.08 11.58 -14.87
N GLU A 23 1.79 12.14 -15.85
CA GLU A 23 2.58 11.36 -16.83
C GLU A 23 3.73 10.63 -16.15
N LYS A 24 4.44 11.32 -15.25
CA LYS A 24 5.51 10.71 -14.46
C LYS A 24 5.00 9.53 -13.62
N LEU A 25 3.85 9.70 -12.95
CA LEU A 25 3.25 8.61 -12.18
C LEU A 25 2.89 7.42 -13.06
N GLN A 26 2.32 7.67 -14.24
CA GLN A 26 1.98 6.61 -15.16
C GLN A 26 3.23 5.83 -15.60
N GLY A 27 4.32 6.53 -15.93
CA GLY A 27 5.62 5.92 -16.22
C GLY A 27 6.16 5.08 -15.05
N ASP A 28 6.13 5.60 -13.83
CA ASP A 28 6.60 4.87 -12.63
C ASP A 28 5.79 3.59 -12.37
N TRP A 29 4.48 3.61 -12.65
CA TRP A 29 3.63 2.42 -12.54
C TRP A 29 3.89 1.42 -13.65
N GLU A 30 4.21 1.87 -14.86
CA GLU A 30 4.60 1.02 -15.98
C GLU A 30 5.93 0.33 -15.71
N GLU A 31 6.93 1.06 -15.20
CA GLU A 31 8.22 0.50 -14.79
C GLU A 31 8.04 -0.54 -13.67
N LEU A 32 7.28 -0.20 -12.64
CA LEU A 32 6.94 -1.14 -11.57
C LEU A 32 6.25 -2.39 -12.12
N THR A 33 5.34 -2.25 -13.07
CA THR A 33 4.63 -3.37 -13.68
C THR A 33 5.59 -4.28 -14.45
N LYS A 34 6.50 -3.70 -15.25
CA LYS A 34 7.53 -4.46 -15.97
C LYS A 34 8.42 -5.22 -14.99
N TYR A 35 8.90 -4.56 -13.94
CA TYR A 35 9.73 -5.19 -12.90
C TYR A 35 8.99 -6.32 -12.17
N LEU A 36 7.74 -6.11 -11.75
CA LEU A 36 6.98 -7.15 -11.06
C LEU A 36 6.67 -8.35 -11.95
N ASN A 37 6.39 -8.09 -13.22
CA ASN A 37 6.12 -9.13 -14.20
C ASN A 37 7.40 -9.92 -14.55
N SER A 38 8.57 -9.28 -14.60
CA SER A 38 9.85 -9.97 -14.84
C SER A 38 10.25 -10.91 -13.69
N LEU A 39 9.76 -10.65 -12.47
CA LEU A 39 9.98 -11.53 -11.31
C LEU A 39 9.14 -12.80 -11.32
N VAL A 40 8.20 -12.95 -12.26
CA VAL A 40 7.32 -14.14 -12.34
C VAL A 40 7.47 -14.82 -13.70
N PRO A 41 8.55 -15.61 -13.93
CA PRO A 41 8.90 -16.14 -15.25
C PRO A 41 7.86 -17.07 -15.89
N GLN A 42 6.99 -17.68 -15.09
CA GLN A 42 5.92 -18.59 -15.56
C GLN A 42 4.54 -18.22 -15.01
N GLY A 43 4.31 -16.94 -14.69
CA GLY A 43 3.04 -16.49 -14.12
C GLY A 43 2.19 -15.68 -15.07
N LYS A 44 0.93 -15.49 -14.68
CA LYS A 44 0.03 -14.54 -15.34
C LYS A 44 0.57 -13.12 -15.14
N LEU A 45 0.98 -12.49 -16.24
CA LEU A 45 1.36 -11.09 -16.26
C LEU A 45 0.14 -10.23 -15.91
N LYS A 46 0.36 -9.20 -15.10
CA LYS A 46 -0.69 -8.25 -14.70
C LYS A 46 -0.40 -6.90 -15.34
N ASP A 47 -1.44 -6.23 -15.78
CA ASP A 47 -1.37 -4.87 -16.29
C ASP A 47 -1.32 -3.85 -15.14
N VAL A 48 -1.04 -2.59 -15.47
CA VAL A 48 -0.95 -1.48 -14.50
C VAL A 48 -2.22 -1.35 -13.65
N LYS A 49 -3.42 -1.48 -14.24
CA LYS A 49 -4.69 -1.36 -13.52
C LYS A 49 -4.87 -2.51 -12.53
N SER A 50 -4.46 -3.72 -12.91
CA SER A 50 -4.45 -4.89 -12.01
C SER A 50 -3.47 -4.71 -10.84
N TRP A 51 -2.29 -4.14 -11.08
CA TRP A 51 -1.33 -3.83 -10.00
C TRP A 51 -1.79 -2.69 -9.10
N LYS A 52 -2.38 -1.62 -9.65
CA LYS A 52 -3.02 -0.54 -8.87
C LYS A 52 -4.15 -1.09 -7.99
N THR A 53 -4.96 -2.01 -8.51
CA THR A 53 -6.01 -2.72 -7.74
C THR A 53 -5.41 -3.54 -6.61
N THR A 54 -4.37 -4.31 -6.89
CA THR A 54 -3.66 -5.11 -5.88
C THR A 54 -3.12 -4.23 -4.74
N TRP A 55 -2.57 -3.06 -5.08
CA TRP A 55 -2.11 -2.11 -4.08
C TRP A 55 -3.25 -1.55 -3.24
N ARG A 56 -4.36 -1.15 -3.86
CA ARG A 56 -5.57 -0.72 -3.14
C ARG A 56 -6.06 -1.80 -2.16
N ASP A 57 -6.12 -3.05 -2.58
CA ASP A 57 -6.61 -4.15 -1.76
C ASP A 57 -5.66 -4.43 -0.58
N HIS A 58 -4.34 -4.32 -0.78
CA HIS A 58 -3.37 -4.35 0.31
C HIS A 58 -3.62 -3.24 1.33
N LYS A 59 -3.88 -2.00 0.88
CA LYS A 59 -4.20 -0.88 1.79
C LYS A 59 -5.46 -1.17 2.60
N SER A 60 -6.53 -1.63 1.96
CA SER A 60 -7.80 -1.96 2.63
C SER A 60 -7.60 -3.07 3.67
N LYS A 61 -6.92 -4.16 3.29
CA LYS A 61 -6.66 -5.29 4.20
C LYS A 61 -5.89 -4.88 5.46
N VAL A 62 -4.88 -4.02 5.28
CA VAL A 62 -4.08 -3.50 6.40
C VAL A 62 -4.91 -2.55 7.26
N SER A 63 -5.70 -1.66 6.65
CA SER A 63 -6.64 -0.78 7.36
C SER A 63 -7.65 -1.57 8.20
N ASP A 64 -8.30 -2.58 7.62
CA ASP A 64 -9.26 -3.43 8.31
C ASP A 64 -8.62 -4.17 9.48
N LYS A 65 -7.39 -4.65 9.29
CA LYS A 65 -6.65 -5.32 10.36
C LYS A 65 -6.37 -4.34 11.51
N VAL A 66 -5.90 -3.13 11.22
CA VAL A 66 -5.68 -2.10 12.25
C VAL A 66 -6.97 -1.74 12.98
N GLN A 67 -8.09 -1.61 12.25
CA GLN A 67 -9.40 -1.34 12.86
C GLN A 67 -9.84 -2.46 13.80
N LYS A 68 -9.72 -3.73 13.37
CA LYS A 68 -10.02 -4.89 14.22
C LYS A 68 -9.17 -4.90 15.48
N LEU A 69 -7.88 -4.57 15.37
CA LEU A 69 -6.99 -4.47 16.54
C LEU A 69 -7.39 -3.30 17.45
N ARG A 70 -7.72 -2.12 16.91
CA ARG A 70 -8.21 -0.99 17.72
C ARG A 70 -9.48 -1.36 18.49
N LYS A 71 -10.44 -2.03 17.84
CA LYS A 71 -11.68 -2.51 18.48
C LYS A 71 -11.40 -3.55 19.57
N ALA A 72 -10.53 -4.52 19.30
CA ALA A 72 -10.12 -5.52 20.29
C ALA A 72 -9.44 -4.88 21.51
N ARG A 73 -8.60 -3.85 21.30
CA ARG A 73 -7.92 -3.11 22.37
C ARG A 73 -8.88 -2.35 23.26
N ALA A 74 -9.88 -1.69 22.66
CA ALA A 74 -10.93 -1.01 23.40
C ALA A 74 -11.73 -1.99 24.27
N ALA A 75 -12.00 -3.20 23.76
CA ALA A 75 -12.74 -4.23 24.49
C ALA A 75 -11.93 -4.90 25.64
N THR A 76 -10.60 -4.86 25.60
CA THR A 76 -9.70 -5.53 26.58
C THR A 76 -9.07 -4.55 27.60
N GLY A 77 -9.66 -3.38 27.80
CA GLY A 77 -9.16 -2.42 28.79
C GLY A 77 -7.83 -1.75 28.39
N ASN A 78 -7.62 -1.51 27.09
CA ASN A 78 -6.48 -0.77 26.54
C ASN A 78 -5.10 -1.46 26.57
N ASN A 79 -5.04 -2.77 26.82
CA ASN A 79 -3.80 -3.54 26.76
C ASN A 79 -3.10 -3.42 25.39
N PRO A 80 -1.75 -3.29 25.37
CA PRO A 80 -1.01 -3.14 24.13
C PRO A 80 -1.12 -4.40 23.27
N ILE A 81 -1.74 -4.26 22.09
CA ILE A 81 -1.79 -5.33 21.11
C ILE A 81 -0.52 -5.28 20.27
N GLN A 82 0.28 -6.34 20.32
CA GLN A 82 1.39 -6.48 19.39
C GLN A 82 0.84 -6.71 17.97
N ILE A 83 1.08 -5.74 17.08
CA ILE A 83 0.87 -5.92 15.65
C ILE A 83 1.98 -6.86 15.15
N THR A 84 1.68 -8.16 15.15
CA THR A 84 2.53 -9.18 14.56
C THR A 84 2.39 -9.13 13.04
N LEU A 85 2.97 -8.13 12.37
CA LEU A 85 3.21 -8.13 10.92
C LEU A 85 4.30 -7.12 10.55
N SER A 86 5.47 -7.63 10.19
CA SER A 86 6.54 -6.81 9.60
C SER A 86 6.07 -6.11 8.32
N LYS A 87 5.31 -6.82 7.47
CA LYS A 87 4.79 -6.32 6.20
C LYS A 87 3.73 -5.23 6.37
N ASP A 88 2.78 -5.42 7.29
CA ASP A 88 1.70 -4.45 7.49
C ASP A 88 2.20 -3.15 8.13
N LYS A 89 3.20 -3.22 9.01
CA LYS A 89 3.87 -2.02 9.54
C LYS A 89 4.51 -1.18 8.42
N ARG A 90 5.17 -1.83 7.46
CA ARG A 90 5.77 -1.15 6.29
C ARG A 90 4.69 -0.51 5.41
N ILE A 91 3.60 -1.24 5.14
CA ILE A 91 2.46 -0.72 4.40
C ILE A 91 1.84 0.48 5.14
N LEU A 92 1.64 0.42 6.46
CA LEU A 92 1.15 1.54 7.26
C LEU A 92 2.07 2.77 7.17
N GLY A 93 3.39 2.56 7.22
CA GLY A 93 4.38 3.63 7.03
C GLY A 93 4.26 4.32 5.67
N ILE A 94 3.98 3.56 4.61
CA ILE A 94 3.79 4.10 3.26
C ILE A 94 2.46 4.86 3.12
N ILE A 95 1.37 4.37 3.70
CA ILE A 95 0.04 4.98 3.54
C ILE A 95 -0.11 6.24 4.44
N GLY A 96 0.63 6.31 5.54
CA GLY A 96 0.58 7.43 6.49
C GLY A 96 -0.76 7.55 7.24
N HIS A 97 -0.91 8.65 7.98
CA HIS A 97 -2.10 8.96 8.79
C HIS A 97 -3.40 9.13 7.98
N GLU A 98 -3.29 9.37 6.67
CA GLU A 98 -4.43 9.64 5.76
C GLU A 98 -5.49 8.53 5.73
N TYR A 99 -5.07 7.27 5.83
CA TYR A 99 -6.02 6.14 5.93
C TYR A 99 -6.54 5.92 7.36
N MET A 100 -5.80 6.38 8.37
CA MET A 100 -6.22 6.26 9.77
C MET A 100 -7.26 7.30 10.17
N SER A 101 -7.36 8.42 9.43
CA SER A 101 -8.23 9.56 9.72
C SER A 101 -9.62 9.48 9.09
N LYS A 102 -9.88 8.57 8.13
CA LYS A 102 -11.22 8.38 7.54
C LYS A 102 -12.11 7.42 8.35
N ILE A 103 -11.88 7.33 9.65
CA ILE A 103 -12.66 6.52 10.60
C ILE A 103 -13.26 7.45 11.63
#